data_AF-A0A0V0RAZ7-F1
#
_entry.id   AF-A0A0V0RAZ7-F1
#
_cell.length_a   1.000
_cell.length_b   1.000
_cell.length_c   1.000
_cell.angle_alpha   90.00
_cell.angle_beta   90.00
_cell.angle_gamma   90.00
#
_symmetry.space_group_name_H-M   'P 1'
#
loop_
_entity.id
_entity.type
_entity.pdbx_description
1 polymer ?
#
loop_
_entity_poly.entity_id
_entity_poly.type
_entity_poly.pdbx_seq_one_letter_code
_entity_poly.pdbx_strand_id
1 'polypeptide(L)'
;LAPWQKMDAYRTYVLPRLTFQLMIAKFNNIKQSAGQYDRATLRLVKRCFQLPVETSTDFIRAPRQCGGLGVQSLRELYATAKVSRALKMLWSPCRV
;
A
#
# COMPACT_ATOMS: atom_id res chain seq x y z
N LEU A 1 -6.44 -3.01 20.72
CA LEU A 1 -6.87 -2.13 19.61
C LEU A 1 -8.08 -2.74 18.93
N ALA A 2 -9.18 -1.99 18.88
CA ALA A 2 -10.33 -2.36 18.05
C ALA A 2 -9.90 -2.41 16.57
N PRO A 3 -10.58 -3.21 15.70
CA PRO A 3 -10.22 -3.33 14.29
C PRO A 3 -10.06 -1.97 13.59
N TRP A 4 -11.00 -1.05 13.81
CA TRP A 4 -10.93 0.28 13.19
C TRP A 4 -9.68 1.07 13.59
N GLN A 5 -9.23 0.97 14.85
CA GLN A 5 -8.01 1.64 15.33
C GLN A 5 -6.75 1.04 14.70
N LYS A 6 -6.72 -0.29 14.50
CA LYS A 6 -5.61 -0.95 13.79
C LYS A 6 -5.53 -0.46 12.34
N MET A 7 -6.68 -0.34 11.68
CA MET A 7 -6.72 0.17 10.31
C MET A 7 -6.31 1.64 10.24
N ASP A 8 -6.71 2.44 11.22
CA ASP A 8 -6.32 3.84 11.28
C ASP A 8 -4.81 3.99 11.47
N ALA A 9 -4.23 3.26 12.42
CA ALA A 9 -2.78 3.22 12.63
C ALA A 9 -2.00 2.76 11.37
N TYR A 10 -2.52 1.77 10.64
CA TYR A 10 -1.92 1.35 9.36
C TYR A 10 -1.86 2.51 8.35
N ARG A 11 -2.97 3.25 8.19
CA ARG A 11 -3.03 4.36 7.23
C ARG A 11 -2.20 5.56 7.66
N THR A 12 -2.13 5.83 8.96
CA THR A 12 -1.42 6.99 9.52
C THR A 12 0.10 6.76 9.53
N TYR A 13 0.57 5.55 9.84
CA TYR A 13 1.99 5.31 10.07
C TYR A 13 2.64 4.36 9.05
N VAL A 14 1.98 3.24 8.73
CA VAL A 14 2.58 2.19 7.90
C VAL A 14 2.55 2.57 6.44
N LEU A 15 1.38 2.99 5.95
CA LEU A 15 1.17 3.30 4.53
C LEU A 15 2.09 4.44 4.05
N PRO A 16 2.22 5.61 4.73
CA PRO A 16 3.08 6.69 4.25
C PRO A 16 4.55 6.29 4.24
N ARG A 17 5.00 5.53 5.25
CA ARG A 17 6.37 5.03 5.33
C ARG A 17 6.66 4.03 4.20
N LEU A 18 5.73 3.13 3.92
CA LEU A 18 5.85 2.18 2.81
C LEU A 18 5.89 2.92 1.46
N THR A 19 4.97 3.84 1.22
CA THR A 19 4.93 4.67 -0.01
C THR A 19 6.22 5.43 -0.21
N PHE A 20 6.78 6.02 0.85
CA PHE A 20 8.05 6.73 0.79
C PHE A 20 9.22 5.80 0.40
N GLN A 21 9.30 4.62 1.02
CA GLN A 21 10.32 3.63 0.67
C GLN A 21 10.19 3.20 -0.80
N LEU A 22 8.98 2.96 -1.28
CA LEU A 22 8.72 2.63 -2.70
C LEU A 22 9.08 3.77 -3.66
N MET A 23 8.96 5.03 -3.22
CA MET A 23 9.30 6.21 -4.01
C MET A 23 10.81 6.33 -4.25
N ILE A 24 11.62 5.92 -3.26
CA ILE A 24 13.09 6.03 -3.31
C ILE A 24 13.74 4.77 -3.87
N ALA A 25 13.18 3.60 -3.55
CA ALA A 25 13.75 2.31 -3.92
C ALA A 25 13.84 2.13 -5.46
N LYS A 26 14.98 1.59 -5.91
CA LYS A 26 15.18 1.14 -7.29
C LYS A 26 14.78 -0.33 -7.38
N PHE A 27 13.54 -0.60 -7.77
CA PHE A 27 13.10 -1.97 -8.06
C PHE A 27 13.46 -2.33 -9.50
N ASN A 28 14.48 -3.18 -9.67
CA ASN A 28 14.90 -3.66 -10.99
C ASN A 28 13.86 -4.61 -11.61
N ASN A 29 13.08 -5.33 -10.80
CA ASN A 29 12.09 -6.29 -11.29
C ASN A 29 10.79 -6.28 -10.47
N ILE A 30 10.11 -5.12 -10.47
CA ILE A 30 8.90 -4.85 -9.67
C ILE A 30 7.80 -5.90 -9.86
N LYS A 31 7.65 -6.47 -11.06
CA LYS A 31 6.55 -7.41 -11.37
C LYS A 31 6.67 -8.72 -10.57
N GLN A 32 7.88 -9.25 -10.46
CA GLN A 32 8.12 -10.52 -9.74
C GLN A 32 8.13 -10.31 -8.23
N SER A 33 8.74 -9.21 -7.75
CA SER A 33 8.83 -8.92 -6.32
C SER A 33 7.49 -8.47 -5.72
N ALA A 34 6.72 -7.63 -6.43
CA ALA A 34 5.45 -7.09 -5.91
C ALA A 34 4.43 -8.19 -5.59
N GLY A 35 4.36 -9.26 -6.38
CA GLY A 35 3.43 -10.37 -6.12
C GLY A 35 3.76 -11.15 -4.84
N GLN A 36 5.03 -11.25 -4.46
CA GLN A 36 5.42 -11.87 -3.19
C GLN A 36 5.08 -10.97 -1.99
N TYR A 37 5.37 -9.67 -2.10
CA TYR A 37 5.04 -8.69 -1.08
C TYR A 37 3.53 -8.54 -0.90
N ASP A 38 2.74 -8.50 -1.97
CA ASP A 38 1.27 -8.45 -1.89
C ASP A 38 0.72 -9.64 -1.10
N ARG A 39 1.22 -10.86 -1.37
CA ARG A 39 0.81 -12.06 -0.63
C ARG A 39 1.24 -12.01 0.83
N ALA A 40 2.41 -11.44 1.14
CA ALA A 40 2.84 -11.25 2.52
C ALA A 40 1.95 -10.22 3.24
N THR A 41 1.66 -9.08 2.62
CA THR A 41 0.78 -8.04 3.15
C THR A 41 -0.63 -8.58 3.41
N LEU A 42 -1.22 -9.31 2.45
CA LEU A 42 -2.54 -9.91 2.63
C LEU A 42 -2.57 -10.91 3.80
N ARG A 43 -1.53 -11.75 3.94
CA ARG A 43 -1.41 -12.68 5.09
C ARG A 43 -1.29 -11.92 6.41
N LEU A 44 -0.51 -10.85 6.43
CA LEU A 44 -0.35 -10.02 7.62
C LEU A 44 -1.67 -9.35 8.01
N VAL A 45 -2.37 -8.76 7.05
CA VAL A 45 -3.70 -8.14 7.26
C VAL A 45 -4.67 -9.18 7.80
N LYS A 46 -4.79 -10.35 7.16
CA LYS A 46 -5.68 -11.42 7.65
C LYS A 46 -5.36 -11.81 9.10
N ARG A 47 -4.07 -11.94 9.46
CA ARG A 47 -3.65 -12.20 10.85
C ARG A 47 -3.95 -11.05 11.82
N CYS A 48 -3.63 -9.81 11.46
CA CYS A 48 -3.84 -8.63 12.31
C CYS A 48 -5.32 -8.41 12.64
N PHE A 49 -6.20 -8.74 11.70
CA PHE A 49 -7.65 -8.59 11.80
C PHE A 49 -8.39 -9.88 12.18
N GLN A 50 -7.66 -10.99 12.40
CA GLN A 50 -8.23 -12.30 12.70
C GLN A 50 -9.30 -12.71 11.67
N LEU A 51 -9.06 -12.38 10.39
CA LEU A 51 -9.99 -12.69 9.31
C LEU A 51 -9.85 -14.17 8.90
N PRO A 52 -10.95 -14.81 8.49
CA PRO A 52 -10.92 -16.14 7.89
C PRO A 52 -9.94 -16.22 6.70
N VAL A 53 -9.37 -17.41 6.50
CA VAL A 53 -8.47 -17.65 5.36
C VAL A 53 -9.20 -17.44 4.04
N GLU A 54 -10.49 -17.76 3.99
CA GLU A 54 -11.38 -17.62 2.83
C GLU A 54 -11.76 -16.17 2.50
N THR A 55 -11.43 -15.20 3.36
CA THR A 55 -11.79 -13.80 3.09
C THR A 55 -11.25 -13.36 1.74
N SER A 56 -12.16 -12.89 0.89
CA SER A 56 -11.85 -12.42 -0.46
C SER A 56 -10.81 -11.30 -0.42
N THR A 57 -9.87 -11.36 -1.36
CA THR A 57 -8.90 -10.27 -1.57
C THR A 57 -9.57 -8.98 -1.97
N ASP A 58 -10.73 -9.06 -2.63
CA ASP A 58 -11.46 -7.90 -3.11
C ASP A 58 -12.02 -7.10 -1.94
N PHE A 59 -12.50 -7.78 -0.89
CA PHE A 59 -12.91 -7.11 0.35
C PHE A 59 -11.75 -6.37 1.02
N ILE A 60 -10.56 -6.97 1.04
CA ILE A 60 -9.37 -6.35 1.66
C ILE A 60 -8.90 -5.12 0.87
N ARG A 61 -8.97 -5.19 -0.46
CA ARG A 61 -8.53 -4.12 -1.37
C ARG A 61 -9.58 -3.03 -1.57
N ALA A 62 -10.86 -3.38 -1.45
CA ALA A 62 -11.96 -2.48 -1.71
C ALA A 62 -11.88 -1.21 -0.85
N PRO A 63 -12.27 -0.05 -1.39
CA PRO A 63 -12.30 1.20 -0.63
C PRO A 63 -13.22 1.09 0.59
N ARG A 64 -12.93 1.89 1.63
CA ARG A 64 -13.78 1.98 2.83
C ARG A 64 -15.19 2.49 2.49
N GLN A 65 -15.31 3.33 1.47
CA GLN A 65 -16.59 3.85 0.98
C GLN A 65 -17.53 2.71 0.54
N CYS A 66 -16.97 1.56 0.16
CA CYS A 66 -17.70 0.36 -0.23
C CYS A 66 -17.69 -0.72 0.86
N GLY A 67 -17.30 -0.38 2.10
CA GLY A 67 -17.23 -1.33 3.22
C GLY A 67 -15.97 -2.19 3.28
N GLY A 68 -14.98 -1.96 2.41
CA GLY A 68 -13.71 -2.70 2.41
C GLY A 68 -12.65 -2.15 3.37
N LEU A 69 -11.49 -2.83 3.43
CA LEU A 69 -10.38 -2.43 4.29
C LEU A 69 -9.46 -1.36 3.65
N GLY A 70 -9.55 -1.15 2.34
CA GLY A 70 -8.79 -0.13 1.60
C GLY A 70 -7.27 -0.36 1.62
N VAL A 71 -6.83 -1.62 1.68
CA VAL A 71 -5.41 -1.97 1.60
C VAL A 71 -5.01 -2.05 0.14
N GLN A 72 -4.26 -1.05 -0.34
CA GLN A 72 -3.79 -1.00 -1.72
C GLN A 72 -2.77 -2.11 -2.02
N SER A 73 -2.75 -2.57 -3.27
CA SER A 73 -1.67 -3.45 -3.72
C SER A 73 -0.34 -2.69 -3.76
N LEU A 74 0.77 -3.37 -3.48
CA LEU A 74 2.10 -2.79 -3.55
C LEU A 74 2.42 -2.32 -4.97
N ARG A 75 1.84 -2.98 -5.98
CA ARG A 75 1.98 -2.60 -7.39
C ARG A 75 1.33 -1.25 -7.67
N GLU A 76 0.08 -1.06 -7.22
CA GLU A 76 -0.61 0.23 -7.37
C GLU A 76 0.11 1.30 -6.57
N LEU A 77 0.50 1.00 -5.32
CA LEU A 77 1.21 1.94 -4.46
C LEU A 77 2.52 2.42 -5.09
N TYR A 78 3.28 1.49 -5.69
CA TYR A 78 4.51 1.80 -6.42
C TYR A 78 4.25 2.65 -7.67
N ALA A 79 3.23 2.30 -8.47
CA ALA A 79 2.87 3.06 -9.66
C ALA A 79 2.48 4.51 -9.29
N THR A 80 1.62 4.68 -8.28
CA THR A 80 1.25 5.99 -7.74
C THR A 80 2.47 6.74 -7.23
N ALA A 81 3.34 6.10 -6.44
CA ALA A 81 4.56 6.73 -5.92
C ALA A 81 5.50 7.21 -7.04
N LYS A 82 5.65 6.43 -8.13
CA LYS A 82 6.46 6.80 -9.30
C LYS A 82 5.88 8.00 -10.04
N VAL A 83 4.57 8.02 -10.28
CA VAL A 83 3.87 9.16 -10.91
C VAL A 83 3.98 10.40 -10.04
N SER A 84 3.70 10.29 -8.73
CA SER A 84 3.82 11.39 -7.78
C SER A 84 5.25 11.95 -7.72
N ARG A 85 6.28 11.09 -7.78
CA ARG A 85 7.68 11.53 -7.85
C ARG A 85 7.98 12.25 -9.15
N ALA A 86 7.56 11.71 -10.30
CA ALA A 86 7.77 12.35 -11.60
C ALA A 86 7.12 13.74 -11.66
N LEU A 87 5.87 13.86 -11.18
CA LEU A 87 5.18 15.14 -11.06
C LEU A 87 5.94 16.11 -10.15
N LYS A 88 6.40 15.67 -8.97
CA LYS A 88 7.21 16.51 -8.08
C LYS A 88 8.49 17.00 -8.76
N MET A 89 9.15 16.18 -9.58
CA MET A 89 10.33 16.60 -10.31
C MET A 89 10.00 17.62 -11.42
N LEU A 90 8.86 17.46 -12.11
CA LEU A 90 8.42 18.36 -13.18
C LEU A 90 8.06 19.76 -12.66
N TRP A 91 7.40 19.83 -11.50
CA TRP A 91 6.89 21.08 -10.92
C TRP A 91 7.77 21.66 -9.81
N SER A 92 8.91 21.03 -9.52
CA SER A 92 9.88 21.57 -8.58
C SER A 92 10.49 22.84 -9.19
N PRO A 93 10.58 23.96 -8.46
CA PRO A 93 11.37 25.09 -8.90
C PRO A 93 12.80 24.62 -9.14
N CYS A 94 13.34 24.85 -10.33
CA CYS A 94 14.77 24.73 -10.57
C CYS A 94 15.45 25.83 -9.73
N ARG A 95 15.96 25.50 -8.55
CA ARG A 95 16.95 26.37 -7.91
C ARG A 95 18.23 26.22 -8.73
N VAL A 96 18.39 27.10 -9.71
CA VAL A 96 19.65 27.33 -10.43
C VAL A 96 20.57 28.16 -9.54
#